data_AF-A0A957AT56-F1
#
_entry.id   AF-A0A957AT56-F1
#
_cell.length_a   1.000
_cell.length_b   1.000
_cell.length_c   1.000
_cell.angle_alpha   90.00
_cell.angle_beta   90.00
_cell.angle_gamma   90.00
#
_symmetry.space_group_name_H-M   'P 1'
#
loop_
_entity.id
_entity.type
_entity.pdbx_description
1 polymer ?
#
loop_
_entity_poly.entity_id
_entity_poly.type
_entity_poly.pdbx_seq_one_letter_code
_entity_poly.pdbx_strand_id
1 'polypeptide(L)'
;MPSTMTKAPLQVYLRQDQMDSLRSLAKRQGVSLAELVRQGVDQLLISSPIANDPLWDVVGLGQSEAGDLAANHDRYLAELEIEDNRDAA
;
A
#
# COMPACT_ATOMS: atom_id res chain seq x y z
N MET A 1 -2.41 -20.59 -12.98
CA MET A 1 -1.38 -21.36 -12.24
C MET A 1 -0.99 -20.54 -11.02
N PRO A 2 -1.10 -21.05 -9.79
CA PRO A 2 -0.61 -20.30 -8.64
C PRO A 2 0.91 -20.24 -8.73
N SER A 3 1.46 -19.02 -8.89
CA SER A 3 2.89 -18.76 -8.90
C SER A 3 3.49 -19.24 -7.57
N THR A 4 4.33 -20.27 -7.62
CA THR A 4 5.16 -20.66 -6.47
C THR A 4 6.10 -19.51 -6.16
N MET A 5 5.82 -18.73 -5.12
CA MET A 5 6.67 -17.61 -4.71
C MET A 5 8.08 -18.12 -4.42
N THR A 6 9.05 -17.67 -5.21
CA THR A 6 10.47 -17.96 -5.04
C THR A 6 10.92 -17.48 -3.65
N LYS A 7 11.51 -18.38 -2.85
CA LYS A 7 12.05 -18.05 -1.52
C LYS A 7 13.57 -17.91 -1.62
N ALA A 8 14.11 -16.84 -1.04
CA ALA A 8 15.54 -16.65 -0.88
C ALA A 8 15.99 -17.01 0.54
N PRO A 9 17.15 -17.66 0.72
CA PRO A 9 17.69 -17.93 2.05
C PRO A 9 18.19 -16.65 2.70
N LEU A 10 17.97 -16.52 4.00
CA LEU A 10 18.47 -15.41 4.81
C LEU A 10 18.91 -15.95 6.17
N GLN A 11 20.16 -15.67 6.55
CA GLN A 11 20.68 -15.97 7.88
C GLN A 11 20.79 -14.67 8.68
N VAL A 12 20.15 -14.63 9.84
CA VAL A 12 20.17 -13.49 10.76
C VAL A 12 20.46 -13.97 12.18
N TYR A 13 21.20 -13.16 12.94
CA TYR A 13 21.40 -13.39 14.36
C TYR A 13 20.37 -12.57 15.14
N LEU A 14 19.59 -13.25 15.97
CA LEU A 14 18.67 -12.64 16.92
C LEU A 14 19.27 -12.69 18.31
N ARG A 15 18.92 -11.71 19.14
CA ARG A 15 19.26 -11.78 20.56
C ARG A 15 18.51 -12.94 21.23
N GLN A 16 19.06 -13.46 22.32
CA GLN A 16 18.49 -14.60 23.03
C GLN A 16 17.06 -14.32 23.53
N ASP A 17 16.81 -13.12 24.07
CA ASP A 17 15.49 -12.67 24.56
C ASP A 17 14.43 -12.67 23.45
N GLN A 18 14.79 -12.20 22.26
CA GLN A 18 13.92 -12.24 21.09
C GLN A 18 13.63 -13.67 20.68
N MET A 19 14.64 -14.54 20.77
CA MET A 19 14.49 -15.92 20.35
C MET A 19 13.53 -16.68 21.29
N ASP A 20 13.66 -16.48 22.59
CA ASP A 20 12.79 -17.11 23.59
C ASP A 20 11.34 -16.60 23.47
N SER A 21 11.18 -15.31 23.18
CA SER A 21 9.88 -14.68 22.94
C SER A 21 9.19 -15.24 21.69
N LEU A 22 9.91 -15.33 20.57
CA LEU A 22 9.36 -15.88 19.32
C LEU A 22 8.99 -17.36 19.45
N ARG A 23 9.80 -18.18 20.15
CA ARG A 23 9.46 -19.60 20.41
C ARG A 23 8.18 -19.73 21.23
N SER A 24 8.06 -18.90 22.27
CA SER A 24 6.87 -18.87 23.13
C SER A 24 5.63 -18.47 22.33
N LEU A 25 5.75 -17.45 21.47
CA LEU A 25 4.65 -16.97 20.64
C LEU A 25 4.24 -17.99 19.57
N ALA A 26 5.21 -18.59 18.86
CA ALA A 26 4.96 -19.61 17.85
C ALA A 26 4.23 -20.81 18.45
N LYS A 27 4.62 -21.26 19.65
CA LYS A 27 3.94 -22.34 20.37
C LYS A 27 2.50 -21.97 20.73
N ARG A 28 2.26 -20.75 21.22
CA ARG A 28 0.91 -20.27 21.56
C ARG A 28 0.00 -20.19 20.33
N GLN A 29 0.55 -19.84 19.16
CA GLN A 29 -0.20 -19.70 17.92
C GLN A 29 -0.30 -21.00 17.10
N GLY A 30 0.44 -22.05 17.48
CA GLY A 30 0.46 -23.33 16.75
C GLY A 30 1.13 -23.26 15.37
N VAL A 31 2.04 -22.30 15.17
CA VAL A 31 2.75 -22.10 13.89
C VAL A 31 4.24 -22.41 14.04
N SER A 32 4.93 -22.64 12.91
CA SER A 32 6.38 -22.77 12.92
C SER A 32 7.05 -21.43 13.22
N LEU A 33 8.26 -21.47 13.76
CA LEU A 33 9.04 -20.27 14.01
C LEU A 33 9.30 -19.46 12.72
N ALA A 34 9.58 -20.16 11.62
CA ALA A 34 9.82 -19.53 10.33
C ALA A 34 8.56 -18.87 9.77
N GLU A 35 7.38 -19.42 10.06
CA GLU A 35 6.10 -18.82 9.69
C GLU A 35 5.84 -17.54 10.48
N LEU A 36 6.06 -17.58 11.79
CA LEU A 36 5.93 -16.39 12.64
C LEU A 36 6.87 -15.25 12.18
N VAL A 37 8.12 -15.59 11.82
CA VAL A 37 9.07 -14.61 11.29
C VAL A 37 8.58 -14.02 9.96
N ARG A 38 8.09 -14.84 9.03
CA ARG A 38 7.54 -14.35 7.76
C ARG A 38 6.35 -13.41 7.98
N GLN A 39 5.39 -13.79 8.84
CA GLN A 39 4.24 -12.96 9.17
C GLN A 39 4.65 -11.60 9.74
N GLY A 40 5.64 -11.59 10.64
CA GLY A 40 6.18 -10.34 11.20
C GLY A 40 6.85 -9.47 10.12
N VAL A 41 7.60 -10.07 9.19
CA VAL A 41 8.19 -9.37 8.05
C VAL A 41 7.10 -8.82 7.13
N ASP A 42 6.10 -9.61 6.77
CA ASP A 42 4.99 -9.20 5.92
C ASP A 42 4.23 -8.02 6.53
N GLN A 43 3.95 -8.08 7.83
CA GLN A 43 3.29 -7.00 8.55
C GLN A 43 4.14 -5.72 8.58
N LEU A 44 5.46 -5.84 8.79
CA LEU A 44 6.38 -4.72 8.74
C LEU A 44 6.43 -4.08 7.34
N LEU A 45 6.45 -4.89 6.28
CA LEU A 45 6.47 -4.41 4.90
C LEU A 45 5.16 -3.73 4.48
N ILE A 46 4.02 -4.24 4.95
CA ILE A 46 2.70 -3.62 4.71
C ILE A 46 2.56 -2.30 5.45
N SER A 47 3.08 -2.23 6.69
CA SER A 47 2.94 -1.05 7.56
C SER A 47 3.99 0.03 7.32
N SER A 48 5.11 -0.30 6.66
CA SER A 48 6.06 0.70 6.21
C SER A 48 5.42 1.55 5.11
N PRO A 49 5.46 2.89 5.18
CA PRO A 49 5.16 3.71 4.03
C PRO A 49 6.00 3.19 2.88
N ILE A 50 5.38 2.92 1.74
CA ILE A 50 6.13 2.60 0.53
C ILE A 50 7.01 3.83 0.31
N ALA A 51 8.33 3.69 0.51
CA ALA A 51 9.26 4.80 0.37
C ALA A 51 9.17 5.45 -1.03
N ASN A 52 8.61 4.72 -1.99
CA ASN A 52 8.21 5.16 -3.32
C ASN A 52 6.77 4.69 -3.59
N ASP A 53 5.75 5.27 -2.96
CA ASP A 53 4.38 5.08 -3.43
C ASP A 53 4.30 5.66 -4.86
N PRO A 54 4.14 4.84 -5.92
CA PRO A 54 4.10 5.35 -7.29
C PRO A 54 2.89 6.25 -7.55
N LEU A 55 1.88 6.24 -6.67
CA LEU A 55 0.76 7.19 -6.72
C LEU A 55 1.09 8.52 -6.04
N TRP A 56 2.20 8.61 -5.31
CA TRP A 56 2.65 9.88 -4.73
C TRP A 56 2.95 10.92 -5.82
N ASP A 57 3.48 10.45 -6.95
CA ASP A 57 3.74 11.29 -8.13
C ASP A 57 2.44 11.80 -8.78
N VAL A 58 1.27 11.27 -8.42
CA VAL A 58 -0.04 11.74 -8.92
C VAL A 58 -0.50 13.00 -8.18
N VAL A 59 -0.05 13.19 -6.94
CA VAL A 59 -0.43 14.34 -6.13
C VAL A 59 0.17 15.61 -6.74
N GLY A 60 -0.70 16.50 -7.24
CA GLY A 60 -0.30 17.77 -7.83
C GLY A 60 -0.01 17.74 -9.33
N LEU A 61 -0.28 16.63 -10.04
CA LEU A 61 -0.18 16.59 -11.52
C LEU A 61 -1.18 17.52 -12.22
N GLY A 62 -2.35 17.74 -11.60
CA GLY A 62 -3.38 18.63 -12.13
C GLY A 62 -3.22 20.06 -11.61
N GLN A 63 -3.26 21.03 -12.52
CA GLN A 63 -3.41 22.45 -12.18
C GLN A 63 -4.75 22.94 -12.72
N SER A 64 -5.45 23.74 -11.92
CA SER A 64 -6.68 24.41 -12.31
C SER A 64 -6.67 25.83 -11.79
N GLU A 65 -7.27 26.74 -12.56
CA GLU A 65 -7.53 28.12 -12.12
C GLU A 65 -8.68 28.19 -11.10
N ALA A 66 -9.49 27.14 -10.98
CA ALA A 66 -10.57 27.05 -10.02
C ALA A 66 -10.04 26.57 -8.65
N GLY A 67 -10.08 27.46 -7.66
CA GLY A 67 -9.61 27.18 -6.29
C GLY A 67 -10.47 26.18 -5.50
N ASP A 68 -11.65 25.83 -6.00
CA ASP A 68 -12.64 24.94 -5.39
C ASP A 68 -12.96 23.71 -6.25
N LEU A 69 -12.15 23.43 -7.28
CA LEU A 69 -12.40 22.35 -8.26
C LEU A 69 -12.65 20.99 -7.58
N ALA A 70 -11.87 20.66 -6.55
CA ALA A 70 -12.02 19.38 -5.84
C ALA A 70 -13.38 19.27 -5.12
N ALA A 71 -13.84 20.38 -4.51
CA ALA A 71 -15.08 20.40 -3.74
C ALA A 71 -16.32 20.42 -4.65
N ASN A 72 -16.21 21.03 -5.84
CA ASN A 72 -17.33 21.28 -6.75
C ASN A 72 -17.19 20.58 -8.11
N HIS A 73 -16.44 19.46 -8.16
CA HIS A 73 -16.10 18.77 -9.42
C HIS A 73 -17.33 18.43 -10.27
N ASP A 74 -18.42 17.93 -9.68
CA ASP A 74 -19.65 17.59 -10.40
C ASP A 74 -20.26 18.78 -11.16
N ARG A 75 -20.22 19.97 -10.54
CA ARG A 75 -20.70 21.20 -11.17
C ARG A 75 -19.88 21.54 -12.41
N TYR A 76 -18.56 21.48 -12.30
CA TYR A 76 -17.65 21.76 -13.42
C TYR A 76 -17.79 20.73 -14.55
N LEU A 77 -17.99 19.45 -14.23
CA LEU A 77 -18.23 18.41 -15.23
C LEU A 77 -19.54 18.65 -15.98
N ALA A 78 -20.60 19.02 -15.27
CA ALA A 78 -21.89 19.34 -15.88
C ALA A 78 -21.84 20.59 -16.77
N GLU A 79 -21.13 21.63 -16.33
CA GLU A 79 -20.91 22.85 -17.13
C GLU A 79 -20.18 22.53 -18.45
N LEU A 80 -19.12 21.71 -18.40
CA LEU A 80 -18.38 21.26 -19.60
C LEU A 80 -19.25 20.45 -20.56
N GLU A 81 -20.06 19.52 -20.05
CA GLU A 81 -20.95 18.69 -20.88
C GLU A 81 -22.02 19.53 -21.60
N ILE A 82 -22.48 20.61 -20.95
CA ILE A 82 -23.43 21.57 -21.55
C ILE A 82 -22.75 22.40 -22.65
N GLU A 83 -21.51 22.84 -22.45
CA GLU A 83 -20.73 23.58 -23.46
C GLU A 83 -20.44 22.72 -24.70
N ASP A 84 -19.93 21.50 -24.52
CA ASP A 84 -19.62 20.56 -25.62
C ASP A 84 -20.86 20.27 -26.48
N ASN A 85 -22.02 20.08 -25.85
CA ASN A 85 -23.26 19.82 -26.57
C ASN A 85 -23.82 21.07 -27.29
N ARG A 86 -23.42 22.26 -26.86
CA ARG A 86 -23.76 23.53 -27.51
C ARG A 86 -22.95 23.78 -28.77
N ASP A 87 -21.67 23.44 -28.75
CA ASP A 87 -20.76 23.60 -29.89
C ASP A 87 -20.96 22.51 -30.97
N ALA A 88 -21.65 21.43 -30.63
CA ALA A 88 -22.02 20.35 -31.54
C ALA A 88 -23.35 20.58 -32.31
N ALA A 89 -24.07 21.67 -32.04
CA ALA A 89 -25.40 22.00 -32.59
C ALA A 89 -25.37 23.19 -33.56
#